data_AF-A0A9W6LDP9-F1
#
_entry.id   AF-A0A9W6LDP9-F1
#
_cell.length_a   1.000
_cell.length_b   1.000
_cell.length_c   1.000
_cell.angle_alpha   90.00
_cell.angle_beta   90.00
_cell.angle_gamma   90.00
#
_symmetry.space_group_name_H-M   'P 1'
#
loop_
_entity.id
_entity.type
_entity.pdbx_description
1 polymer ?
#
loop_
_entity_poly.entity_id
_entity_poly.type
_entity_poly.pdbx_seq_one_letter_code
_entity_poly.pdbx_strand_id
1 'polypeptide(L)'
;MTVLTADMPNSPNSTISKIVLQNVPILATGQITEQKEGKPVIVPTVTLDLTPDDAEKLVLASHKGSLQLLLRNIIDTAEVDSRGATIAKVISGAERPVVRVAAAPAQPAKRVARSVRKSASPSPPLSVTVEIIKGKEKTTKQFSE
;
A
#
# COMPACT_ATOMS: atom_id res chain seq x y z
N MET A 1 6.95 12.20 -4.69
CA MET A 1 6.43 10.82 -4.73
C MET A 1 7.12 10.05 -5.85
N THR A 2 7.35 8.75 -5.66
CA THR A 2 8.02 7.90 -6.64
C THR A 2 7.06 6.82 -7.13
N VAL A 3 6.85 6.76 -8.45
CA VAL A 3 5.98 5.77 -9.11
C VAL A 3 6.84 4.79 -9.88
N LEU A 4 6.62 3.50 -9.64
CA LEU A 4 7.18 2.39 -10.40
C LEU A 4 6.17 1.95 -11.45
N THR A 5 6.65 1.79 -12.67
CA THR A 5 5.91 1.16 -13.76
C THR A 5 6.61 -0.16 -14.13
N ALA A 6 5.90 -1.28 -14.01
CA ALA A 6 6.44 -2.62 -14.24
C ALA A 6 5.40 -3.57 -14.82
N ASP A 7 5.86 -4.62 -15.50
CA ASP A 7 4.98 -5.64 -16.07
C ASP A 7 4.38 -6.55 -15.01
N MET A 8 3.09 -6.85 -15.17
CA MET A 8 2.34 -7.70 -14.26
C MET A 8 2.76 -9.17 -14.42
N PRO A 9 3.02 -9.90 -13.32
CA PRO A 9 3.44 -11.29 -13.39
C PRO A 9 2.36 -12.23 -13.95
N ASN A 10 1.07 -11.87 -13.86
CA ASN A 10 -0.05 -12.72 -14.28
C ASN A 10 -0.64 -12.32 -15.65
N SER A 11 -0.03 -11.37 -16.36
CA SER A 11 -0.54 -10.88 -17.64
C SER A 11 0.61 -10.33 -18.48
N PRO A 12 1.18 -11.13 -19.41
CA PRO A 12 2.47 -10.86 -20.06
C PRO A 12 2.51 -9.62 -20.97
N ASN A 13 1.40 -8.89 -21.14
CA ASN A 13 1.33 -7.64 -21.91
C ASN A 13 0.59 -6.53 -21.13
N SER A 14 0.52 -6.64 -19.80
CA SER A 14 -0.14 -5.64 -18.95
C SER A 14 0.86 -5.03 -18.00
N THR A 15 1.00 -3.71 -18.06
CA THR A 15 1.87 -2.94 -17.18
C THR A 15 1.04 -2.29 -16.07
N ILE A 16 1.55 -2.31 -14.84
CA ILE A 16 0.99 -1.60 -13.69
C ILE A 16 1.92 -0.49 -13.24
N SER A 17 1.34 0.68 -12.96
CA SER A 17 2.02 1.79 -12.29
C SER A 17 1.56 1.87 -10.85
N LYS A 18 2.48 1.81 -9.88
CA LYS A 18 2.18 1.91 -8.44
C LYS A 18 3.14 2.86 -7.75
N ILE A 19 2.64 3.57 -6.76
CA ILE A 19 3.47 4.41 -5.89
C ILE A 19 4.30 3.49 -4.97
N VAL A 20 5.62 3.67 -4.97
CA VAL A 20 6.56 2.90 -4.14
C VAL A 20 6.93 3.68 -2.88
N LEU A 21 7.25 4.96 -3.04
CA LEU A 21 7.61 5.85 -1.94
C LEU A 21 6.80 7.15 -2.00
N GLN A 22 6.35 7.60 -0.83
CA GLN A 22 5.58 8.82 -0.62
C GLN A 22 6.28 9.70 0.41
N ASN A 23 6.08 11.01 0.30
CA ASN A 23 6.53 11.99 1.29
C ASN A 23 8.05 11.96 1.62
N VAL A 24 8.87 11.49 0.68
CA VAL A 24 10.34 11.50 0.81
C VAL A 24 10.90 12.88 0.46
N PRO A 25 11.68 13.53 1.35
CA PRO A 25 12.35 14.78 1.07
C PRO A 25 13.46 14.65 0.01
N ILE A 26 13.55 15.66 -0.85
CA ILE A 26 14.67 15.80 -1.79
C ILE A 26 15.69 16.75 -1.17
N LEU A 27 16.92 16.29 -1.02
CA LEU A 27 18.01 17.07 -0.46
C LEU A 27 18.73 17.90 -1.52
N ALA A 28 18.92 17.31 -2.70
CA ALA A 28 19.60 17.96 -3.81
C ALA A 28 19.08 17.46 -5.16
N THR A 29 19.16 18.34 -6.15
CA THR A 29 18.99 18.01 -7.57
C THR A 29 20.22 18.51 -8.33
N GLY A 30 20.61 17.79 -9.36
CA GLY A 30 21.80 18.11 -10.13
C GLY A 30 21.81 17.40 -11.48
N GLN A 31 22.90 17.57 -12.20
CA GLN A 31 23.14 16.89 -13.46
C GLN A 31 24.59 16.45 -13.50
N ILE A 32 24.82 15.22 -13.94
CA ILE A 32 26.17 14.72 -14.23
C ILE A 32 26.36 14.74 -15.74
N THR A 33 27.54 15.15 -16.18
CA THR A 33 27.92 15.07 -17.60
C THR A 33 28.79 13.84 -17.79
N GLU A 34 28.25 12.87 -18.52
CA GLU A 34 28.98 11.68 -18.93
C GLU A 34 29.37 11.82 -20.40
N GLN A 35 30.45 11.18 -20.81
CA GLN A 35 30.86 11.17 -22.21
C GLN A 35 30.52 9.81 -22.81
N LYS A 36 29.50 9.77 -23.68
CA LYS A 36 29.10 8.55 -24.39
C LYS A 36 29.38 8.76 -25.88
N GLU A 37 30.19 7.87 -26.46
CA GLU A 37 30.55 7.92 -27.88
C GLU A 37 31.16 9.27 -28.31
N GLY A 38 31.96 9.89 -27.43
CA GLY A 38 32.62 11.18 -27.69
C GLY A 38 31.71 12.41 -27.62
N LYS A 39 30.42 12.24 -27.28
CA LYS A 39 29.47 13.34 -27.07
C LYS A 39 29.14 13.50 -25.58
N PRO A 40 29.04 14.74 -25.06
CA PRO A 40 28.58 14.98 -23.70
C PRO A 40 27.09 14.62 -23.58
N VAL A 41 26.76 13.75 -22.63
CA VAL A 41 25.40 13.37 -22.24
C VAL A 41 25.14 13.90 -20.85
N ILE A 42 24.12 14.73 -20.71
CA ILE A 42 23.72 15.31 -19.44
C ILE A 42 22.64 14.41 -18.83
N VAL A 43 22.93 13.84 -17.66
CA VAL A 43 22.01 12.94 -16.94
C VAL A 43 21.53 13.64 -15.66
N PRO A 44 20.21 13.80 -15.45
CA PRO A 44 19.69 14.36 -14.22
C PRO A 44 19.92 13.42 -13.04
N THR A 45 20.31 13.98 -11.90
CA THR A 45 20.57 13.26 -10.64
C THR A 45 19.77 13.91 -9.51
N VAL A 46 19.28 13.09 -8.58
CA VAL A 46 18.50 13.53 -7.42
C VAL A 46 19.01 12.81 -6.18
N THR A 47 19.20 13.54 -5.08
CA THR A 47 19.59 12.99 -3.77
C THR A 47 18.39 13.07 -2.83
N LEU A 48 18.04 11.94 -2.22
CA LEU A 48 16.85 11.76 -1.38
C LEU A 48 17.26 11.50 0.09
N ASP A 49 16.43 11.95 1.02
CA ASP A 49 16.53 11.59 2.44
C ASP A 49 15.72 10.32 2.71
N LEU A 50 16.39 9.18 2.88
CA LEU A 50 15.76 7.85 2.95
C LEU A 50 16.13 7.10 4.23
N THR A 51 15.18 6.32 4.73
CA THR A 51 15.44 5.26 5.71
C THR A 51 16.05 4.03 5.03
N PRO A 52 16.77 3.14 5.75
CA PRO A 52 17.31 1.90 5.17
C PRO A 52 16.23 1.04 4.49
N ASP A 53 15.08 0.86 5.14
CA ASP A 53 13.95 0.11 4.58
C ASP A 53 13.43 0.71 3.26
N ASP A 54 13.41 2.03 3.14
CA ASP A 54 12.94 2.69 1.92
C ASP A 54 13.99 2.66 0.81
N ALA A 55 15.27 2.71 1.15
CA ALA A 55 16.37 2.53 0.20
C ALA A 55 16.33 1.13 -0.43
N GLU A 56 16.13 0.09 0.37
CA GLU A 56 16.01 -1.29 -0.13
C GLU A 56 14.82 -1.45 -1.09
N LYS A 57 13.64 -0.93 -0.72
CA LYS A 57 12.45 -0.93 -1.58
C LYS A 57 12.71 -0.20 -2.90
N LEU A 58 13.38 0.95 -2.85
CA LEU A 58 13.67 1.76 -4.04
C LEU A 58 14.61 1.04 -4.99
N VAL A 59 15.68 0.44 -4.48
CA VAL A 59 16.64 -0.32 -5.27
C VAL A 59 15.95 -1.52 -5.92
N LEU A 60 15.16 -2.28 -5.16
CA LEU A 60 14.40 -3.41 -5.71
C LEU A 60 13.42 -2.97 -6.80
N ALA A 61 12.72 -1.86 -6.58
CA ALA A 61 11.82 -1.28 -7.57
C ALA A 61 12.56 -0.86 -8.85
N SER A 62 13.75 -0.26 -8.71
CA SER A 62 14.60 0.14 -9.85
C SER A 62 15.04 -1.03 -10.72
N HIS A 63 15.24 -2.21 -10.13
CA HIS A 63 15.56 -3.42 -10.90
C HIS A 63 14.34 -4.02 -11.60
N LYS A 64 13.14 -3.81 -11.07
CA LYS A 64 11.91 -4.41 -11.59
C LYS A 64 11.31 -3.64 -12.77
N GLY A 65 11.53 -2.33 -12.85
CA GLY A 65 10.92 -1.50 -13.89
C GLY A 65 11.40 -0.05 -13.87
N SER A 66 10.66 0.80 -14.58
CA SER A 66 11.01 2.22 -14.70
C SER A 66 10.46 3.02 -13.53
N LEU A 67 11.32 3.84 -12.92
CA LEU A 67 10.94 4.76 -11.85
C LEU A 67 10.72 6.16 -12.40
N GLN A 68 9.66 6.82 -11.93
CA GLN A 68 9.39 8.22 -12.22
C GLN A 68 9.18 8.97 -10.91
N LEU A 69 9.88 10.09 -10.75
CA LEU A 69 9.69 11.00 -9.63
C LEU A 69 8.69 12.08 -10.04
N LEU A 70 7.67 12.24 -9.21
CA LEU A 70 6.65 13.27 -9.36
C LEU A 70 6.63 14.15 -8.12
N LEU A 71 6.57 15.46 -8.30
CA LEU A 71 6.49 16.39 -7.18
C LEU A 71 5.06 16.47 -6.67
N ARG A 72 4.92 16.41 -5.35
CA ARG A 72 3.67 16.62 -4.62
C ARG A 72 3.75 17.98 -3.92
N ASN A 73 2.61 18.63 -3.71
CA ASN A 73 2.56 19.84 -2.90
C ASN A 73 3.17 19.57 -1.50
N ILE A 74 4.02 20.46 -1.02
CA ILE A 74 4.74 20.32 0.26
C ILE A 74 3.82 20.34 1.48
N ILE A 75 2.62 20.91 1.34
CA ILE A 75 1.60 20.94 2.41
C ILE A 75 0.80 19.63 2.46
N ASP A 76 0.78 18.87 1.37
CA ASP A 76 0.00 17.64 1.26
C ASP A 76 0.81 16.43 1.76
N THR A 77 0.71 16.19 3.07
CA THR A 77 1.43 15.11 3.77
C THR A 77 0.60 13.84 3.93
N ALA A 78 -0.66 13.83 3.48
CA ALA A 78 -1.55 12.69 3.68
C ALA A 78 -1.06 11.44 2.93
N GLU A 79 -0.85 10.32 3.61
CA GLU A 79 -0.50 9.08 2.93
C GLU A 79 -1.69 8.52 2.15
N VAL A 80 -1.45 8.16 0.88
CA VAL A 80 -2.48 7.60 0.00
C VAL A 80 -2.17 6.14 -0.25
N ASP A 81 -3.08 5.24 0.17
CA ASP A 81 -2.99 3.84 -0.22
C ASP A 81 -3.47 3.68 -1.68
N SER A 82 -2.51 3.71 -2.60
CA SER A 82 -2.76 3.50 -4.02
C SER A 82 -2.65 2.02 -4.38
N ARG A 83 -3.75 1.47 -4.93
CA ARG A 83 -3.77 0.13 -5.54
C ARG A 83 -2.96 0.04 -6.83
N GLY A 84 -2.47 1.17 -7.34
CA GLY A 84 -1.87 1.28 -8.65
C GLY A 84 -2.92 1.45 -9.76
N ALA A 85 -2.42 1.80 -10.94
CA ALA A 85 -3.18 2.01 -12.15
C ALA A 85 -2.65 1.10 -13.27
N THR A 86 -3.56 0.50 -14.01
CA THR A 86 -3.28 -0.24 -15.25
C THR A 86 -3.75 0.61 -16.42
N ILE A 87 -3.15 0.45 -17.59
CA ILE A 87 -3.56 1.14 -18.83
C ILE A 87 -5.09 1.03 -19.06
N ALA A 88 -5.66 -0.18 -18.90
CA ALA A 88 -7.10 -0.39 -19.04
C ALA A 88 -7.94 0.47 -18.09
N LYS A 89 -7.50 0.65 -16.83
CA LYS A 89 -8.21 1.47 -15.83
C LYS A 89 -8.14 2.97 -16.17
N VAL A 90 -7.00 3.43 -16.66
CA VAL A 90 -6.80 4.84 -17.06
C VAL A 90 -7.65 5.18 -18.29
N ILE A 91 -7.67 4.30 -19.30
CA ILE A 91 -8.42 4.52 -20.54
C ILE A 91 -9.94 4.39 -20.33
N SER A 92 -10.38 3.42 -19.52
CA SER A 92 -11.82 3.18 -19.28
C SER A 92 -12.46 4.17 -18.29
N GLY A 93 -11.67 5.04 -17.64
CA GLY A 93 -12.18 6.06 -16.72
C GLY A 93 -12.83 5.52 -15.43
N ALA A 94 -12.66 4.24 -15.13
CA ALA A 94 -13.27 3.61 -13.95
C ALA A 94 -12.45 3.90 -12.68
N GLU A 95 -12.52 5.12 -12.16
CA GLU A 95 -12.07 5.45 -10.80
C GLU A 95 -13.22 5.33 -9.80
N ARG A 96 -13.11 4.35 -8.89
CA ARG A 96 -13.83 4.40 -7.62
C ARG A 96 -12.88 5.02 -6.58
N PRO A 97 -13.10 6.25 -6.11
CA PRO A 97 -12.31 6.82 -5.05
C PRO A 97 -12.60 6.06 -3.75
N VAL A 98 -11.58 5.41 -3.19
CA VAL A 98 -11.64 4.89 -1.82
C VAL A 98 -11.15 5.99 -0.89
N VAL A 99 -12.03 6.94 -0.60
CA VAL A 99 -11.86 7.80 0.57
C VAL A 99 -12.17 6.93 1.79
N ARG A 100 -11.14 6.48 2.50
CA ARG A 100 -11.33 5.97 3.87
C ARG A 100 -11.67 7.16 4.75
N VAL A 101 -12.96 7.42 4.95
CA VAL A 101 -13.40 8.26 6.06
C VAL A 101 -13.04 7.47 7.33
N ALA A 102 -12.05 7.95 8.07
CA ALA A 102 -11.78 7.46 9.42
C ALA A 102 -13.09 7.50 10.21
N ALA A 103 -13.54 6.34 10.70
CA ALA A 103 -14.77 6.22 11.45
C ALA A 103 -14.74 7.18 12.65
N ALA A 104 -15.64 8.17 12.65
CA ALA A 104 -15.83 9.08 13.77
C ALA A 104 -16.20 8.27 15.03
N PRO A 105 -15.67 8.61 16.22
CA PRO A 105 -15.99 7.89 17.45
C PRO A 105 -17.47 8.04 17.78
N ALA A 106 -18.15 6.91 17.99
CA ALA A 106 -19.55 6.86 18.35
C ALA A 106 -19.79 7.59 19.68
N GLN A 107 -20.64 8.62 19.65
CA GLN A 107 -21.09 9.31 20.86
C GLN A 107 -21.95 8.36 21.72
N PRO A 108 -21.85 8.42 23.07
CA PRO A 108 -22.54 7.48 23.94
C PRO A 108 -24.04 7.81 24.04
N ALA A 109 -24.88 6.94 23.49
CA ALA A 109 -26.32 7.02 23.68
C ALA A 109 -26.68 6.72 25.14
N LYS A 110 -27.28 7.70 25.82
CA LYS A 110 -27.86 7.57 27.17
C LYS A 110 -28.92 6.45 27.17
N ARG A 111 -28.62 5.32 27.81
CA ARG A 111 -29.61 4.27 28.09
C ARG A 111 -30.57 4.73 29.18
N VAL A 112 -31.83 4.95 28.82
CA VAL A 112 -32.93 5.06 29.78
C VAL A 112 -33.16 3.68 30.38
N ALA A 113 -32.98 3.57 31.69
CA ALA A 113 -33.18 2.34 32.43
C ALA A 113 -34.66 1.93 32.39
N ARG A 114 -34.95 0.70 31.96
CA ARG A 114 -36.20 0.02 32.32
C ARG A 114 -35.90 -1.37 32.91
N SER A 115 -36.44 -1.52 34.10
CA SER A 115 -36.30 -2.54 35.13
C SER A 115 -36.52 -4.00 34.70
N VAL A 116 -35.54 -4.83 35.07
CA VAL A 116 -35.61 -6.14 35.77
C VAL A 116 -36.63 -7.18 35.32
N ARG A 117 -36.14 -8.36 34.89
CA ARG A 117 -36.45 -9.66 35.53
C ARG A 117 -35.36 -10.71 35.26
N LYS A 118 -35.07 -11.47 36.32
CA LYS A 118 -34.03 -12.49 36.50
C LYS A 118 -34.05 -13.62 35.46
N SER A 119 -32.89 -13.99 34.96
CA SER A 119 -32.47 -15.39 34.78
C SER A 119 -30.96 -15.50 34.97
N ALA A 120 -30.54 -16.55 35.66
CA ALA A 120 -29.22 -16.76 36.22
C ALA A 120 -28.15 -17.09 35.15
N SER A 121 -26.90 -16.66 35.39
CA SER A 121 -25.73 -17.16 34.67
C SER A 121 -25.24 -18.48 35.29
N PRO A 122 -24.73 -19.40 34.45
CA PRO A 122 -23.32 -19.78 34.60
C PRO A 122 -22.55 -19.61 33.29
N SER A 123 -21.29 -19.19 33.41
CA SER A 123 -20.32 -18.92 32.34
C SER A 123 -19.98 -20.14 31.48
N PRO A 124 -19.71 -19.96 30.17
CA PRO A 124 -19.37 -21.05 29.25
C PRO A 124 -17.93 -21.57 29.43
N PRO A 125 -17.66 -22.87 29.25
CA PRO A 125 -16.30 -23.40 29.20
C PRO A 125 -15.62 -23.13 27.84
N LEU A 126 -14.32 -22.88 27.92
CA LEU A 126 -13.40 -22.61 26.83
C LEU A 126 -13.31 -23.80 25.85
N SER A 127 -13.62 -23.61 24.57
CA SER A 127 -13.23 -24.55 23.51
C SER A 127 -12.10 -23.97 22.64
N VAL A 128 -11.00 -24.72 22.65
CA VAL A 128 -9.79 -24.58 21.84
C VAL A 128 -9.88 -25.60 20.71
N THR A 129 -9.24 -25.36 19.56
CA THR A 129 -8.48 -26.33 18.72
C THR A 129 -8.52 -25.86 17.25
N VAL A 130 -7.46 -25.21 16.76
CA VAL A 130 -6.17 -25.75 16.26
C VAL A 130 -6.30 -26.29 14.84
N GLU A 131 -5.67 -25.52 13.95
CA GLU A 131 -5.32 -25.81 12.56
C GLU A 131 -4.45 -27.06 12.46
N ILE A 132 -4.51 -27.79 11.34
CA ILE A 132 -3.32 -28.53 10.92
C ILE A 132 -3.28 -28.59 9.40
N ILE A 133 -2.20 -28.08 8.78
CA ILE A 133 -1.81 -28.21 7.36
C ILE A 133 -0.90 -29.45 7.20
N LYS A 134 -1.00 -30.18 6.09
CA LYS A 134 -0.10 -31.30 5.77
C LYS A 134 -0.16 -31.58 4.27
N GLY A 135 0.87 -31.16 3.54
CA GLY A 135 0.99 -31.44 2.11
C GLY A 135 -0.06 -30.74 1.25
N LYS A 136 -0.53 -31.41 0.19
CA LYS A 136 -1.26 -30.77 -0.92
C LYS A 136 -2.73 -30.41 -0.65
N GLU A 137 -3.33 -30.77 0.48
CA GLU A 137 -4.61 -30.16 0.92
C GLU A 137 -4.75 -30.18 2.45
N LYS A 138 -5.19 -29.06 3.05
CA LYS A 138 -5.86 -29.06 4.35
C LYS A 138 -6.81 -27.88 4.58
N THR A 139 -7.98 -28.29 5.04
CA THR A 139 -9.24 -27.59 5.31
C THR A 139 -9.30 -27.21 6.78
N THR A 140 -9.79 -26.00 7.09
CA THR A 140 -10.15 -25.57 8.44
C THR A 140 -11.66 -25.67 8.62
N LYS A 141 -12.11 -26.62 9.45
CA LYS A 141 -13.50 -26.66 9.93
C LYS A 141 -13.54 -26.04 11.31
N GLN A 142 -14.35 -24.98 11.47
CA GLN A 142 -14.76 -24.51 12.78
C GLN A 142 -16.00 -25.27 13.21
N PHE A 143 -15.91 -25.92 14.37
CA PHE A 143 -17.06 -26.42 15.10
C PHE A 143 -17.37 -25.38 16.18
N SER A 144 -18.53 -24.73 16.04
CA SER A 144 -19.33 -24.39 17.21
C SER A 144 -20.13 -25.64 17.56
N GLU A 145 -20.38 -25.87 18.85
CA GLU A 145 -21.16 -27.02 19.35
C GLU A 145 -22.39 -27.35 18.50
#